data_AF-A0A7H1MJX1-F1
#
_entry.id   AF-A0A7H1MJX1-F1
#
_cell.length_a   1.000
_cell.length_b   1.000
_cell.length_c   1.000
_cell.angle_alpha   90.00
_cell.angle_beta   90.00
_cell.angle_gamma   90.00
#
_symmetry.space_group_name_H-M   'P 1'
#
loop_
_entity.id
_entity.type
_entity.pdbx_description
1 polymer ?
#
loop_
_entity_poly.entity_id
_entity_poly.type
_entity_poly.pdbx_seq_one_letter_code
_entity_poly.pdbx_strand_id
1 'polypeptide(L)'
;MNILTNRQKHVKTAQIIISALSSGGIISTIFYNQLIVKWISAAISTLLLGINLYFKNFDLSDEIKKHRITADELWYIREDYVSLLTDFETMTDKEIITKRKDLQNRTYTVYRNSPKTNSKSYKQAQQALKYDEEQFFSVEEIDRILPEHLREKQ
;
A
#
# COMPACT_ATOMS: atom_id res chain seq x y z
N MET A 1 -1.88 -2.64 4.22
CA MET A 1 -0.84 -1.67 3.76
C MET A 1 0.03 -1.12 4.90
N ASN A 2 -0.56 -0.82 6.07
CA ASN A 2 0.13 -0.19 7.21
C ASN A 2 1.35 -0.94 7.78
N ILE A 3 1.40 -2.28 7.70
CA ILE A 3 2.55 -3.03 8.23
C ILE A 3 3.83 -2.76 7.41
N LEU A 4 3.73 -2.81 6.08
CA LEU A 4 4.89 -2.63 5.19
C LEU A 4 5.40 -1.19 5.28
N THR A 5 4.50 -0.21 5.28
CA THR A 5 4.84 1.21 5.42
C THR A 5 5.50 1.51 6.77
N ASN A 6 5.00 0.95 7.87
CA ASN A 6 5.62 1.12 9.20
C ASN A 6 7.00 0.48 9.28
N ARG A 7 7.18 -0.74 8.75
CA ARG A 7 8.51 -1.37 8.69
C ARG A 7 9.49 -0.53 7.89
N GLN A 8 9.07 -0.03 6.73
CA GLN A 8 9.89 0.85 5.92
C GLN A 8 10.26 2.15 6.66
N LYS A 9 9.30 2.75 7.37
CA LYS A 9 9.52 3.97 8.16
C LYS A 9 10.55 3.74 9.26
N HIS A 10 10.40 2.68 10.06
CA HIS A 10 11.35 2.36 11.12
C HIS A 10 12.77 2.17 10.61
N VAL A 11 12.93 1.47 9.48
CA VAL A 11 14.28 1.26 8.96
C VAL A 11 14.88 2.54 8.36
N LYS A 12 14.09 3.34 7.64
CA LYS A 12 14.56 4.66 7.18
C LYS A 12 14.99 5.55 8.34
N THR A 13 14.23 5.55 9.45
CA THR A 13 14.59 6.30 10.65
C THR A 13 15.89 5.79 11.27
N ALA A 14 16.05 4.48 11.42
CA ALA A 14 17.29 3.88 11.93
C ALA A 14 18.49 4.22 11.03
N GLN A 15 18.33 4.16 9.71
CA GLN A 15 19.35 4.52 8.73
C GLN A 15 19.78 5.99 8.84
N ILE A 16 18.83 6.92 9.02
CA ILE A 16 19.13 8.34 9.24
C ILE A 16 19.95 8.52 10.53
N ILE A 17 19.56 7.87 11.62
CA ILE A 17 20.28 7.94 12.91
C ILE A 17 21.70 7.40 12.76
N ILE A 18 21.87 6.21 12.16
CA ILE A 18 23.18 5.60 11.93
C ILE A 18 24.02 6.47 10.99
N SER A 19 23.41 7.10 9.98
CA SER A 19 24.11 8.02 9.07
C SER A 19 24.61 9.27 9.79
N ALA A 20 23.77 9.90 10.61
CA ALA A 20 24.16 11.05 11.42
C ALA A 20 25.28 10.69 12.40
N LEU A 21 25.20 9.52 13.04
CA LEU A 21 26.24 9.02 13.95
C LEU A 21 27.55 8.72 13.21
N SER A 22 27.47 8.17 11.99
CA SER A 22 28.62 7.91 11.13
C SER A 22 29.29 9.22 10.70
N SER A 23 28.53 10.21 10.23
CA SER A 23 29.08 11.51 9.84
C SER A 23 29.72 12.24 11.02
N GLY A 24 29.07 12.26 12.19
CA GLY A 24 29.63 12.82 13.42
C GLY A 24 30.88 12.08 13.89
N GLY A 25 30.87 10.74 13.82
CA GLY A 25 32.02 9.89 14.16
C GLY A 25 33.23 10.16 13.26
N ILE A 26 33.03 10.24 11.94
CA ILE A 26 34.10 10.58 10.99
C ILE A 26 34.66 11.97 11.30
N ILE A 27 33.82 12.98 11.50
CA ILE A 27 34.27 14.35 11.83
C ILE A 27 35.11 14.34 13.12
N SER A 28 34.70 13.57 14.14
CA SER A 28 35.44 13.46 15.40
C SER A 28 36.85 12.87 15.23
N THR A 29 37.07 11.98 14.25
CA THR A 29 38.40 11.39 13.99
C THR A 29 39.40 12.40 13.40
N ILE A 30 38.92 13.52 12.86
CA ILE A 30 39.77 14.60 12.32
C ILE A 30 40.33 15.45 13.47
N PHE A 31 39.53 15.68 14.53
CA PHE A 31 39.92 16.48 15.68
C PHE A 31 40.60 15.65 16.80
N TYR A 32 40.24 14.37 16.94
CA TYR A 32 40.78 13.48 17.96
C TYR A 32 41.57 12.32 17.32
N ASN A 33 42.87 12.25 17.57
CA ASN A 33 43.76 11.22 17.01
C ASN A 33 43.71 9.88 17.78
N GLN A 34 42.54 9.50 18.29
CA GLN A 34 42.39 8.23 18.99
C GLN A 34 42.13 7.09 18.00
N LEU A 35 43.01 6.10 17.99
CA LEU A 35 42.92 4.93 17.10
C LEU A 35 41.58 4.20 17.26
N ILE A 36 41.04 4.16 18.48
CA ILE A 36 39.76 3.53 18.82
C ILE A 36 38.60 4.19 18.08
N VAL A 37 38.57 5.53 18.00
CA VAL A 37 37.51 6.28 17.31
C VAL A 37 37.54 6.01 15.80
N LYS A 38 38.73 5.86 15.20
CA LYS A 38 38.90 5.52 13.78
C LYS A 38 38.31 4.14 13.44
N TRP A 39 38.60 3.12 14.26
CA TRP A 39 38.05 1.77 14.06
C TRP A 39 36.53 1.71 14.24
N ILE A 40 35.99 2.42 15.24
CA ILE A 40 34.53 2.49 15.46
C ILE A 40 33.85 3.19 14.28
N SER A 41 34.36 4.34 13.83
CA SER A 41 33.80 5.09 12.70
C SER A 41 33.85 4.26 11.40
N ALA A 42 34.94 3.56 11.15
CA ALA A 42 35.06 2.67 9.99
C ALA A 42 34.04 1.53 10.03
N ALA A 43 33.88 0.86 11.19
CA ALA A 43 32.90 -0.21 11.36
C ALA A 43 31.46 0.29 11.15
N ILE A 44 31.10 1.45 11.72
CA ILE A 44 29.77 2.06 11.56
C ILE A 44 29.52 2.42 10.09
N SER A 45 30.51 3.01 9.40
CA SER A 45 30.39 3.35 7.97
C SER A 45 30.21 2.12 7.08
N THR A 46 30.96 1.05 7.32
CA THR A 46 30.81 -0.21 6.57
C THR A 46 29.44 -0.85 6.82
N LEU A 47 28.97 -0.83 8.07
CA LEU A 47 27.65 -1.38 8.43
C LEU A 47 26.52 -0.56 7.79
N LEU A 48 26.65 0.77 7.78
CA LEU A 48 25.73 1.67 7.08
C LEU A 48 25.72 1.41 5.57
N LEU A 49 26.88 1.19 4.97
CA LEU A 49 27.00 0.86 3.55
C LEU A 49 26.32 -0.48 3.23
N GLY A 50 26.49 -1.49 4.09
CA GLY A 50 25.79 -2.78 3.99
C GLY A 50 24.27 -2.62 4.06
N ILE A 51 23.76 -1.81 5.00
CA ILE A 51 22.33 -1.48 5.10
C ILE A 51 21.86 -0.75 3.84
N ASN A 52 22.59 0.26 3.36
CA ASN A 52 22.25 1.00 2.14
C ASN A 52 22.15 0.07 0.91
N LEU A 53 23.10 -0.84 0.74
CA LEU A 53 23.09 -1.83 -0.34
C LEU A 53 21.93 -2.81 -0.22
N TYR A 54 21.67 -3.30 0.99
CA TYR A 54 20.53 -4.17 1.25
C TYR A 54 19.21 -3.47 0.91
N PHE A 55 19.02 -2.21 1.33
CA PHE A 55 17.81 -1.43 1.07
C PHE A 55 17.66 -1.00 -0.39
N LYS A 56 18.76 -0.79 -1.11
CA LYS A 56 18.72 -0.54 -2.55
C LYS A 56 18.11 -1.74 -3.30
N ASN A 57 18.28 -2.96 -2.78
CA ASN A 57 17.82 -4.19 -3.40
C ASN A 57 16.53 -4.75 -2.75
N PHE A 58 16.15 -4.30 -1.55
CA PHE A 58 14.92 -4.73 -0.88
C PHE A 58 13.73 -3.85 -1.28
N ASP A 59 12.90 -4.42 -2.14
CA ASP A 59 11.86 -3.75 -2.92
C ASP A 59 10.57 -3.44 -2.13
N LEU A 60 10.69 -3.18 -0.82
CA LEU A 60 9.56 -2.84 0.06
C LEU A 60 8.77 -1.63 -0.47
N SER A 61 9.48 -0.64 -1.02
CA SER A 61 8.85 0.54 -1.62
C SER A 61 8.01 0.17 -2.84
N ASP A 62 8.51 -0.72 -3.69
CA ASP A 62 7.85 -1.08 -4.93
C ASP A 62 6.71 -2.08 -4.69
N GLU A 63 6.83 -2.95 -3.68
CA GLU A 63 5.71 -3.78 -3.23
C GLU A 63 4.56 -2.93 -2.69
N ILE A 64 4.85 -1.89 -1.88
CA ILE A 64 3.84 -0.94 -1.40
C ILE A 64 3.20 -0.19 -2.58
N LYS A 65 4.00 0.29 -3.54
CA LYS A 65 3.48 0.96 -4.74
C LYS A 65 2.58 0.04 -5.55
N LYS A 66 2.97 -1.22 -5.76
CA LYS A 66 2.16 -2.22 -6.48
C LYS A 66 0.81 -2.42 -5.81
N HIS A 67 0.77 -2.58 -4.47
CA HIS A 67 -0.49 -2.65 -3.74
C HIS A 67 -1.34 -1.39 -3.90
N ARG A 68 -0.74 -0.19 -3.92
CA ARG A 68 -1.47 1.07 -4.13
C ARG A 68 -2.08 1.14 -5.52
N ILE A 69 -1.28 0.84 -6.55
CA ILE A 69 -1.74 0.83 -7.94
C ILE A 69 -2.90 -0.16 -8.13
N THR A 70 -2.79 -1.37 -7.59
CA THR A 70 -3.91 -2.34 -7.63
C THR A 70 -5.16 -1.78 -6.96
N ALA A 71 -5.03 -1.10 -5.81
CA ALA A 71 -6.18 -0.52 -5.12
C ALA A 71 -6.84 0.59 -5.95
N ASP A 72 -6.05 1.48 -6.53
CA ASP A 72 -6.52 2.57 -7.41
C ASP A 72 -7.24 2.00 -8.65
N GLU A 73 -6.68 0.96 -9.29
CA GLU A 73 -7.28 0.28 -10.43
C GLU A 73 -8.62 -0.40 -10.08
N LEU A 74 -8.68 -1.09 -8.93
CA LEU A 74 -9.91 -1.73 -8.47
C LEU A 74 -10.99 -0.70 -8.11
N TRP A 75 -10.60 0.43 -7.52
CA TRP A 75 -11.52 1.52 -7.21
C TRP A 75 -12.14 2.09 -8.49
N TYR A 76 -11.33 2.35 -9.52
CA TYR A 76 -11.84 2.82 -10.80
C TYR A 76 -12.84 1.84 -11.44
N ILE A 77 -12.55 0.54 -11.41
CA ILE A 77 -13.49 -0.48 -11.90
C ILE A 77 -14.79 -0.51 -11.08
N ARG A 78 -14.73 -0.27 -9.77
CA ARG A 78 -15.92 -0.16 -8.91
C ARG A 78 -16.80 1.02 -9.33
N GLU A 79 -16.20 2.19 -9.57
CA GLU A 79 -16.95 3.36 -10.04
C GLU A 79 -17.58 3.14 -11.42
N ASP A 80 -16.91 2.42 -12.32
CA ASP A 80 -17.50 1.99 -13.60
C ASP A 80 -18.71 1.06 -13.40
N TYR A 81 -18.67 0.16 -12.41
CA TYR A 81 -19.82 -0.68 -12.05
C TYR A 81 -21.00 0.15 -11.52
N VAL A 82 -20.74 1.13 -10.64
CA VAL A 82 -21.80 2.04 -10.13
C VAL A 82 -22.41 2.85 -11.27
N SER A 83 -21.57 3.34 -12.19
CA SER A 83 -22.03 4.04 -13.39
C SER A 83 -22.89 3.13 -14.28
N LEU A 84 -22.47 1.88 -14.49
CA LEU A 84 -23.27 0.89 -15.23
C LEU A 84 -24.63 0.61 -14.57
N LEU A 85 -24.69 0.53 -13.25
CA LEU A 85 -25.96 0.35 -12.52
C LEU A 85 -26.90 1.55 -12.69
N THR A 86 -26.33 2.76 -12.75
CA THR A 86 -27.11 3.99 -12.94
C THR A 86 -27.66 4.10 -14.36
N ASP A 87 -26.85 3.76 -15.37
CA ASP A 87 -27.25 3.82 -16.77
C ASP A 87 -28.14 2.63 -17.20
N PHE A 88 -28.32 1.64 -16.32
CA PHE A 88 -28.88 0.33 -16.63
C PHE A 88 -30.25 0.40 -17.34
N GLU A 89 -31.15 1.28 -16.89
CA GLU A 89 -32.48 1.45 -17.46
C GLU A 89 -32.49 2.06 -18.87
N THR A 90 -31.42 2.75 -19.26
CA THR A 90 -31.29 3.43 -20.55
C THR A 90 -30.57 2.59 -21.61
N MET A 91 -29.98 1.47 -21.19
CA MET A 91 -29.15 0.61 -22.04
C MET A 91 -29.92 -0.62 -22.52
N THR A 92 -29.53 -1.17 -23.67
CA THR A 92 -30.06 -2.46 -24.13
C THR A 92 -29.37 -3.63 -23.43
N ASP A 93 -30.08 -4.76 -23.28
CA ASP A 93 -29.54 -5.99 -22.68
C ASP A 93 -28.18 -6.41 -23.27
N LYS A 94 -28.01 -6.22 -24.59
CA LYS A 94 -26.77 -6.57 -25.29
C LYS A 94 -25.60 -5.69 -24.86
N GLU A 95 -25.83 -4.39 -24.69
CA GLU A 95 -24.81 -3.44 -24.24
C GLU A 95 -24.44 -3.69 -22.77
N ILE A 96 -25.43 -3.96 -21.92
CA ILE A 96 -25.25 -4.32 -20.52
C ILE A 96 -24.39 -5.57 -20.39
N ILE A 97 -24.71 -6.64 -21.11
CA ILE A 97 -23.94 -7.89 -21.09
C ILE A 97 -22.50 -7.64 -21.55
N THR A 98 -22.31 -6.79 -22.55
CA THR A 98 -20.98 -6.46 -23.10
C THR A 98 -20.15 -5.68 -22.08
N LYS A 99 -20.67 -4.57 -21.53
CA LYS A 99 -19.99 -3.78 -20.48
C LYS A 99 -19.70 -4.64 -19.25
N ARG A 100 -20.64 -5.48 -18.81
CA ARG A 100 -20.44 -6.38 -17.66
C ARG A 100 -19.28 -7.35 -17.90
N LYS A 101 -19.21 -7.98 -19.07
CA LYS A 101 -18.12 -8.91 -19.42
C LYS A 101 -16.77 -8.20 -19.48
N ASP A 102 -16.74 -6.99 -20.03
CA ASP A 102 -15.53 -6.16 -20.04
C ASP A 102 -15.04 -5.86 -18.62
N LEU A 103 -15.95 -5.36 -17.75
CA LEU A 103 -15.62 -5.06 -16.35
C LEU A 103 -15.11 -6.31 -15.61
N GLN A 104 -15.77 -7.47 -15.79
CA GLN A 104 -15.32 -8.73 -15.19
C GLN A 104 -13.91 -9.12 -15.67
N ASN A 105 -13.61 -8.94 -16.95
CA ASN A 105 -12.30 -9.25 -17.51
C ASN A 105 -11.21 -8.30 -17.00
N ARG A 106 -11.53 -7.01 -16.87
CA ARG A 106 -10.65 -5.99 -16.26
C ARG A 106 -10.38 -6.34 -14.79
N THR A 107 -11.41 -6.64 -14.01
CA THR A 107 -11.28 -7.07 -12.62
C THR A 107 -10.38 -8.30 -12.49
N TYR A 108 -10.60 -9.32 -13.32
CA TYR A 108 -9.77 -10.52 -13.35
C TYR A 108 -8.29 -10.19 -13.64
N THR A 109 -8.04 -9.32 -14.62
CA THR A 109 -6.69 -8.92 -15.01
C THR A 109 -5.96 -8.22 -13.87
N VAL A 110 -6.63 -7.30 -13.18
CA VAL A 110 -6.06 -6.59 -12.01
C VAL A 110 -5.75 -7.56 -10.87
N TYR A 111 -6.68 -8.46 -10.52
CA TYR A 111 -6.44 -9.45 -9.48
C TYR A 111 -5.33 -10.44 -9.83
N ARG A 112 -5.23 -10.87 -11.09
CA ARG A 112 -4.18 -11.78 -11.58
C ARG A 112 -2.79 -11.17 -11.45
N ASN A 113 -2.67 -9.87 -11.64
CA ASN A 113 -1.40 -9.13 -11.57
C ASN A 113 -1.11 -8.57 -10.17
N SER A 114 -2.06 -8.70 -9.24
CA SER A 114 -1.94 -8.16 -7.89
C SER A 114 -0.86 -8.90 -7.07
N PRO A 115 -0.03 -8.18 -6.31
CA PRO A 115 0.89 -8.81 -5.35
C PRO A 115 0.14 -9.58 -4.26
N LYS A 116 0.64 -10.77 -3.91
CA LYS A 116 0.03 -11.61 -2.88
C LYS A 116 0.15 -10.96 -1.50
N THR A 117 -0.97 -10.83 -0.81
CA THR A 117 -0.99 -10.36 0.59
C THR A 117 -0.60 -11.49 1.55
N ASN A 118 0.08 -11.15 2.64
CA ASN A 118 0.39 -12.09 3.72
C ASN A 118 -0.81 -12.29 4.68
N SER A 119 -0.89 -13.44 5.34
CA SER A 119 -2.04 -13.79 6.21
C SER A 119 -2.22 -12.85 7.40
N LYS A 120 -1.14 -12.25 7.92
CA LYS A 120 -1.18 -11.30 9.03
C LYS A 120 -1.83 -9.98 8.62
N SER A 121 -1.42 -9.43 7.49
CA SER A 121 -2.02 -8.26 6.85
C SER A 121 -3.48 -8.50 6.49
N TYR A 122 -3.80 -9.71 5.99
CA TYR A 122 -5.18 -10.09 5.69
C TYR A 122 -6.05 -10.10 6.96
N LYS A 123 -5.57 -10.71 8.05
CA LYS A 123 -6.30 -10.74 9.34
C LYS A 123 -6.52 -9.34 9.90
N GLN A 124 -5.52 -8.46 9.83
CA GLN A 124 -5.65 -7.08 10.28
C GLN A 124 -6.65 -6.31 9.43
N ALA A 125 -6.60 -6.44 8.10
CA ALA A 125 -7.59 -5.83 7.22
C ALA A 125 -8.99 -6.38 7.49
N GLN A 126 -9.14 -7.71 7.65
CA GLN A 126 -10.42 -8.32 7.98
C GLN A 126 -10.98 -7.83 9.31
N GLN A 127 -10.12 -7.62 10.31
CA GLN A 127 -10.53 -7.07 11.60
C GLN A 127 -11.02 -5.63 11.45
N ALA A 128 -10.27 -4.79 10.74
CA ALA A 128 -10.65 -3.40 10.49
C ALA A 128 -11.99 -3.30 9.71
N LEU A 129 -12.15 -4.13 8.69
CA LEU A 129 -13.39 -4.21 7.91
C LEU A 129 -14.59 -4.69 8.73
N LYS A 130 -14.40 -5.64 9.66
CA LYS A 130 -15.52 -6.23 10.42
C LYS A 130 -15.88 -5.50 11.70
N TYR A 131 -14.90 -4.89 12.37
CA TYR A 131 -15.05 -4.42 13.74
C TYR A 131 -14.68 -2.95 13.92
N ASP A 132 -13.88 -2.37 13.01
CA ASP A 132 -13.47 -0.96 13.08
C ASP A 132 -14.26 -0.09 12.09
N GLU A 133 -15.38 -0.60 11.57
CA GLU A 133 -16.33 0.13 10.71
C GLU A 133 -15.75 0.64 9.37
N GLU A 134 -14.62 0.11 8.90
CA GLU A 134 -14.00 0.57 7.64
C GLU A 134 -14.75 0.09 6.37
N GLN A 135 -15.68 -0.86 6.49
CA GLN A 135 -16.60 -1.26 5.42
C GLN A 135 -17.80 -2.03 5.98
N PHE A 136 -18.97 -1.40 6.12
CA PHE A 136 -20.22 -2.14 6.25
C PHE A 136 -21.04 -2.11 4.96
N PHE A 137 -21.70 -3.24 4.72
CA PHE A 137 -22.85 -3.32 3.83
C PHE A 137 -24.12 -3.26 4.71
N SER A 138 -24.15 -2.33 5.68
CA SER A 138 -25.41 -2.05 6.36
C SER A 138 -26.37 -1.45 5.34
N VAL A 139 -27.68 -1.64 5.56
CA VAL A 139 -28.69 -1.06 4.68
C VAL A 139 -28.49 0.46 4.56
N GLU A 140 -28.13 1.14 5.66
CA GLU A 140 -27.83 2.58 5.64
C GLU A 140 -26.58 2.95 4.82
N GLU A 141 -25.50 2.14 4.80
CA GLU A 141 -24.33 2.42 3.96
C GLU A 141 -24.55 2.07 2.49
N ILE A 142 -25.29 0.99 2.22
CA ILE A 142 -25.71 0.64 0.86
C ILE A 142 -26.51 1.79 0.26
N ASP A 143 -27.46 2.35 1.01
CA ASP A 143 -28.24 3.51 0.57
C ASP A 143 -27.36 4.75 0.34
N ARG A 144 -26.31 4.98 1.14
CA ARG A 144 -25.37 6.08 0.90
C ARG A 144 -24.53 5.92 -0.37
N ILE A 145 -24.23 4.68 -0.76
CA ILE A 145 -23.46 4.36 -1.97
C ILE A 145 -24.36 4.38 -3.22
N LEU A 146 -25.64 4.01 -3.07
CA LEU A 146 -26.59 3.98 -4.17
C LEU A 146 -27.14 5.38 -4.49
N PRO A 147 -27.38 5.69 -5.79
CA PRO A 147 -28.18 6.83 -6.21
C PRO A 147 -29.54 6.86 -5.52
N GLU A 148 -30.08 8.05 -5.26
CA GLU A 148 -31.35 8.21 -4.50
C GLU A 148 -32.52 7.37 -5.01
N HIS A 149 -32.57 7.09 -6.31
CA HIS A 149 -33.65 6.30 -6.93
C HIS A 149 -33.51 4.77 -6.75
N LEU A 150 -32.36 4.28 -6.28
CA LEU A 150 -32.09 2.86 -6.03
C LEU A 150 -32.05 2.50 -4.54
N ARG A 151 -32.27 3.48 -3.65
CA ARG A 151 -32.31 3.27 -2.20
C ARG A 151 -33.59 2.53 -1.80
N GLU A 152 -33.50 1.60 -0.85
CA GLU A 152 -34.71 0.99 -0.28
C GLU A 152 -35.45 2.05 0.54
N LYS A 153 -36.70 2.36 0.14
CA LYS A 153 -37.58 3.18 0.98
C LYS A 153 -37.96 2.35 2.20
N GLN A 154 -37.48 2.76 3.37
CA GLN A 154 -38.13 2.44 4.64
C GLN A 154 -39.57 2.96 4.66
#